data_AF-A0A7X7N320-F1
#
_entry.id   AF-A0A7X7N320-F1
#
_cell.length_a   1.000
_cell.length_b   1.000
_cell.length_c   1.000
_cell.angle_alpha   90.00
_cell.angle_beta   90.00
_cell.angle_gamma   90.00
#
_symmetry.space_group_name_H-M   'P 1'
#
loop_
_entity.id
_entity.type
_entity.pdbx_description
1 polymer ?
#
loop_
_entity_poly.entity_id
_entity_poly.type
_entity_poly.pdbx_seq_one_letter_code
_entity_poly.pdbx_strand_id
1 'polypeptide(L)'
;MVDDKDRQSIPIITFVLNAALVFSLSMVVAQLTGTMEAIRFADLFQSIQSAIWMSVGILLGYAVQIFVHELGHLLAGLLSGYTFISFRAGRLMLSIQEGKLRRTWLTVPGTMGQCLMAPPPPRNGQFPFVLYNLGGGGANLLIGLMLLILMIAFPWPVFVRPIGFGLVTVGIYLGITNLVPASMQGIRNDGANVRALRADEIVRQAFWAILQISADLVAGKRLRDTSPGLYAIPTAADRTDPIICNWGALQVSFYEDWHDFASAKRLAREWLESKGMPVVLKLELLGMMMFYDLIGDYRPDDIRRLYVTELQRHSGGFRNSLSRLRLDYAYELLLNRDIEAARLHLQQFETVSAEYPYKGEVQSERELIAMVDDLAYQRG
;
A
#
# COMPACT_ATOMS: atom_id res chain seq x y z
N MET A 1 8.94 -21.16 1.55
CA MET A 1 10.17 -20.36 1.43
C MET A 1 10.43 -20.19 -0.06
N VAL A 2 10.26 -18.98 -0.55
CA VAL A 2 10.56 -18.53 -1.91
C VAL A 2 11.38 -17.27 -1.69
N ASP A 3 12.58 -17.21 -2.25
CA ASP A 3 13.63 -16.23 -1.93
C ASP A 3 13.17 -14.80 -2.29
N ASP A 4 13.74 -13.76 -1.68
CA ASP A 4 13.33 -12.37 -1.96
C ASP A 4 13.70 -11.95 -3.42
N LYS A 5 14.70 -12.65 -4.00
CA LYS A 5 14.98 -12.64 -5.44
C LYS A 5 13.86 -13.23 -6.29
N ASP A 6 13.17 -14.24 -5.77
CA ASP A 6 12.04 -14.85 -6.45
C ASP A 6 10.80 -13.96 -6.41
N ARG A 7 10.64 -13.09 -5.40
CA ARG A 7 9.53 -12.13 -5.33
C ARG A 7 9.59 -11.02 -6.37
N GLN A 8 10.78 -10.55 -6.72
CA GLN A 8 10.96 -9.60 -7.84
C GLN A 8 10.90 -10.29 -9.20
N SER A 9 11.25 -11.58 -9.28
CA SER A 9 11.15 -12.34 -10.51
C SER A 9 9.74 -12.88 -10.75
N ILE A 10 8.85 -13.02 -9.74
CA ILE A 10 7.45 -13.44 -9.94
C ILE A 10 6.70 -12.54 -10.94
N PRO A 11 6.71 -11.19 -10.87
CA PRO A 11 6.05 -10.37 -11.89
C PRO A 11 6.73 -10.49 -13.26
N ILE A 12 8.04 -10.69 -13.32
CA ILE A 12 8.79 -10.90 -14.58
C ILE A 12 8.46 -12.27 -15.18
N ILE A 13 8.41 -13.32 -14.37
CA ILE A 13 8.08 -14.70 -14.77
C ILE A 13 6.60 -14.77 -15.16
N THR A 14 5.71 -14.13 -14.41
CA THR A 14 4.29 -14.03 -14.75
C THR A 14 4.10 -13.23 -16.04
N PHE A 15 4.87 -12.16 -16.24
CA PHE A 15 4.91 -11.40 -17.50
C PHE A 15 5.42 -12.25 -18.67
N VAL A 16 6.52 -12.99 -18.50
CA VAL A 16 7.09 -13.89 -19.51
C VAL A 16 6.14 -15.03 -19.82
N LEU A 17 5.49 -15.62 -18.82
CA LEU A 17 4.50 -16.68 -18.99
C LEU A 17 3.23 -16.18 -19.68
N ASN A 18 2.77 -14.97 -19.36
CA ASN A 18 1.63 -14.37 -20.04
C ASN A 18 1.97 -13.97 -21.48
N ALA A 19 3.16 -13.42 -21.73
CA ALA A 19 3.64 -13.12 -23.08
C ALA A 19 3.80 -14.40 -23.91
N ALA A 20 4.35 -15.46 -23.31
CA ALA A 20 4.45 -16.77 -23.93
C ALA A 20 3.06 -17.37 -24.19
N LEU A 21 2.11 -17.26 -23.26
CA LEU A 21 0.74 -17.76 -23.44
C LEU A 21 0.03 -17.01 -24.57
N VAL A 22 0.15 -15.68 -24.65
CA VAL A 22 -0.44 -14.88 -25.74
C VAL A 22 0.20 -15.23 -27.09
N PHE A 23 1.53 -15.39 -27.12
CA PHE A 23 2.24 -15.86 -28.30
C PHE A 23 1.78 -17.26 -28.72
N SER A 24 1.67 -18.20 -27.79
CA SER A 24 1.17 -19.55 -28.04
C SER A 24 -0.27 -19.56 -28.52
N LEU A 25 -1.15 -18.74 -27.93
CA LEU A 25 -2.54 -18.61 -28.39
C LEU A 25 -2.60 -18.07 -29.82
N SER A 26 -1.75 -17.09 -30.15
CA SER A 26 -1.67 -16.54 -31.50
C SER A 26 -1.20 -17.56 -32.54
N MET A 27 -0.30 -18.47 -32.16
CA MET A 27 0.15 -19.59 -33.01
C MET A 27 -0.94 -20.65 -33.18
N VAL A 28 -1.70 -20.96 -32.13
CA VAL A 28 -2.83 -21.91 -32.19
C VAL A 28 -3.95 -21.36 -33.07
N VAL A 29 -4.27 -20.07 -32.96
CA VAL A 29 -5.24 -19.41 -33.85
C VAL A 29 -4.77 -19.47 -35.30
N ALA A 30 -3.48 -19.21 -35.58
CA ALA A 30 -2.91 -19.33 -36.93
C ALA A 30 -2.96 -20.78 -37.49
N GLN A 31 -2.82 -21.80 -36.63
CA GLN A 31 -2.97 -23.21 -37.03
C GLN A 31 -4.43 -23.59 -37.29
N LEU A 32 -5.36 -23.11 -36.46
CA LEU A 32 -6.80 -23.39 -36.62
C LEU A 32 -7.41 -22.70 -37.85
N THR A 33 -6.85 -21.59 -38.31
CA THR A 33 -7.27 -20.89 -39.54
C THR A 33 -6.67 -21.47 -40.82
N GLY A 34 -5.85 -22.53 -40.75
CA GLY A 34 -5.32 -23.24 -41.92
C GLY A 34 -4.22 -22.49 -42.68
N THR A 35 -3.62 -21.43 -42.12
CA THR A 35 -2.60 -20.60 -42.77
C THR A 35 -1.19 -21.15 -42.58
N MET A 36 -1.00 -22.46 -42.77
CA MET A 36 0.34 -23.09 -42.81
C MET A 36 0.92 -23.03 -44.23
N GLU A 37 0.79 -21.88 -44.90
CA GLU A 37 1.69 -21.52 -46.00
C GLU A 37 2.84 -20.73 -45.38
N ALA A 38 4.07 -20.96 -45.88
CA ALA A 38 5.31 -20.40 -45.35
C ALA A 38 5.14 -18.98 -44.82
N ILE A 39 5.17 -18.82 -43.49
CA ILE A 39 5.17 -17.50 -42.85
C ILE A 39 6.31 -16.73 -43.50
N ARG A 40 5.97 -15.72 -44.31
CA ARG A 40 6.99 -14.94 -44.99
C ARG A 40 7.79 -14.25 -43.89
N PHE A 41 9.10 -14.12 -44.08
CA PHE A 41 9.96 -13.41 -43.13
C PHE A 41 9.38 -12.02 -42.75
N ALA A 42 8.72 -11.35 -43.70
CA ALA A 42 8.00 -10.10 -43.48
C ALA A 42 6.82 -10.23 -42.48
N ASP A 43 6.02 -11.30 -42.55
CA ASP A 43 4.88 -11.53 -41.65
C ASP A 43 5.36 -11.87 -40.23
N LEU A 44 6.42 -12.67 -40.13
CA LEU A 44 7.09 -12.96 -38.85
C LEU A 44 7.68 -11.68 -38.24
N PHE A 45 8.37 -10.88 -39.05
CA PHE A 45 8.94 -9.60 -38.61
C PHE A 45 7.86 -8.63 -38.13
N GLN A 46 6.76 -8.49 -38.87
CA GLN A 46 5.63 -7.65 -38.48
C GLN A 46 4.94 -8.14 -37.21
N SER A 47 4.85 -9.46 -37.02
CA SER A 47 4.28 -10.06 -35.81
C SER A 47 5.15 -9.77 -34.58
N ILE A 48 6.47 -9.95 -34.69
CA ILE A 48 7.43 -9.62 -33.64
C ILE A 48 7.36 -8.13 -33.29
N GLN A 49 7.37 -7.27 -34.30
CA GLN A 49 7.26 -5.82 -34.11
C GLN A 49 5.95 -5.44 -33.40
N SER A 50 4.83 -6.07 -33.77
CA SER A 50 3.53 -5.84 -33.12
C SER A 50 3.54 -6.30 -31.67
N ALA A 51 4.17 -7.45 -31.36
CA ALA A 51 4.31 -7.95 -29.99
C ALA A 51 5.17 -7.03 -29.12
N ILE A 52 6.25 -6.47 -29.68
CA ILE A 52 7.09 -5.48 -29.00
C ILE A 52 6.27 -4.22 -28.68
N TRP A 53 5.58 -3.65 -29.66
CA TRP A 53 4.76 -2.46 -29.45
C TRP A 53 3.57 -2.69 -28.52
N MET A 54 2.97 -3.88 -28.55
CA MET A 54 1.96 -4.30 -27.57
C MET A 54 2.56 -4.34 -26.15
N SER A 55 3.76 -4.90 -25.99
CA SER A 55 4.45 -4.95 -24.69
C SER A 55 4.74 -3.55 -24.16
N VAL A 56 5.18 -2.63 -25.02
CA VAL A 56 5.32 -1.20 -24.68
C VAL A 56 3.96 -0.62 -24.28
N GLY A 57 2.90 -0.90 -25.03
CA GLY A 57 1.54 -0.50 -24.70
C GLY A 57 1.04 -1.02 -23.37
N ILE A 58 1.40 -2.24 -22.98
CA ILE A 58 1.05 -2.82 -21.67
C ILE A 58 1.79 -2.08 -20.56
N LEU A 59 3.10 -1.83 -20.70
CA LEU A 59 3.89 -1.12 -19.70
C LEU A 59 3.37 0.31 -19.49
N LEU A 60 3.13 1.04 -20.58
CA LEU A 60 2.50 2.37 -20.55
C LEU A 60 1.07 2.28 -20.01
N GLY A 61 0.34 1.23 -20.37
CA GLY A 61 -1.00 0.93 -19.91
C GLY A 61 -1.08 0.84 -18.40
N TYR A 62 -0.14 0.16 -17.73
CA TYR A 62 -0.12 0.13 -16.26
C TYR A 62 0.05 1.53 -15.67
N ALA A 63 1.02 2.32 -16.16
CA ALA A 63 1.24 3.67 -15.64
C ALA A 63 0.00 4.56 -15.80
N VAL A 64 -0.61 4.57 -16.99
CA VAL A 64 -1.79 5.39 -17.30
C VAL A 64 -3.02 4.89 -16.55
N GLN A 65 -3.28 3.58 -16.56
CA GLN A 65 -4.49 3.02 -15.96
C GLN A 65 -4.46 3.07 -14.44
N ILE A 66 -3.30 2.96 -13.79
CA ILE A 66 -3.20 3.21 -12.34
C ILE A 66 -3.56 4.66 -12.04
N PHE A 67 -3.09 5.63 -12.82
CA PHE A 67 -3.49 7.02 -12.63
C PHE A 67 -5.00 7.22 -12.84
N VAL A 68 -5.58 6.63 -13.89
CA VAL A 68 -7.03 6.65 -14.14
C VAL A 68 -7.81 6.01 -13.00
N HIS A 69 -7.29 4.93 -12.42
CA HIS A 69 -7.89 4.23 -11.30
C HIS A 69 -7.99 5.13 -10.07
N GLU A 70 -6.87 5.73 -9.65
CA GLU A 70 -6.87 6.63 -8.50
C GLU A 70 -7.72 7.88 -8.75
N LEU A 71 -7.75 8.39 -9.99
CA LEU A 71 -8.63 9.49 -10.39
C LEU A 71 -10.12 9.08 -10.31
N GLY A 72 -10.42 7.81 -10.61
CA GLY A 72 -11.75 7.23 -10.43
C GLY A 72 -12.21 7.28 -8.98
N HIS A 73 -11.36 6.87 -8.03
CA HIS A 73 -11.66 7.02 -6.60
C HIS A 73 -11.89 8.47 -6.21
N LEU A 74 -11.05 9.39 -6.71
CA LEU A 74 -11.18 10.82 -6.44
C LEU A 74 -12.55 11.35 -6.89
N LEU A 75 -12.90 11.15 -8.17
CA LEU A 75 -14.17 11.64 -8.72
C LEU A 75 -15.37 11.00 -8.03
N ALA A 76 -15.33 9.68 -7.82
CA ALA A 76 -16.39 8.94 -7.16
C ALA A 76 -16.56 9.35 -5.69
N GLY A 77 -15.46 9.63 -4.99
CA GLY A 77 -15.46 10.15 -3.63
C GLY A 77 -16.06 11.55 -3.55
N LEU A 78 -15.65 12.48 -4.42
CA LEU A 78 -16.20 13.83 -4.48
C LEU A 78 -17.71 13.81 -4.72
N LEU A 79 -18.18 12.98 -5.67
CA LEU A 79 -19.61 12.77 -5.94
C LEU A 79 -20.35 12.17 -4.73
N SER A 80 -19.65 11.43 -3.87
CA SER A 80 -20.18 10.85 -2.64
C SER A 80 -20.08 11.79 -1.43
N GLY A 81 -19.57 13.00 -1.59
CA GLY A 81 -19.40 13.98 -0.50
C GLY A 81 -18.13 13.79 0.32
N TYR A 82 -17.15 13.04 -0.17
CA TYR A 82 -15.82 12.97 0.44
C TYR A 82 -15.02 14.23 0.13
N THR A 83 -14.06 14.54 0.99
CA THR A 83 -13.11 15.64 0.76
C THR A 83 -11.74 15.08 0.37
N PHE A 84 -11.10 15.67 -0.62
CA PHE A 84 -9.77 15.26 -1.05
C PHE A 84 -8.74 15.50 0.06
N ILE A 85 -7.93 14.47 0.37
CA ILE A 85 -6.81 14.58 1.31
C ILE A 85 -5.50 14.47 0.56
N SER A 86 -5.30 13.37 -0.17
CA SER A 86 -4.04 13.11 -0.86
C SER A 86 -4.16 12.17 -2.05
N PHE A 87 -3.27 12.36 -3.01
CA PHE A 87 -3.12 11.55 -4.21
C PHE A 87 -1.65 11.16 -4.36
N ARG A 88 -1.36 9.88 -4.51
CA ARG A 88 0.00 9.36 -4.67
C ARG A 88 0.10 8.53 -5.94
N ALA A 89 1.20 8.74 -6.67
CA ALA A 89 1.63 7.91 -7.79
C ALA A 89 3.09 7.51 -7.55
N GLY A 90 3.34 6.22 -7.35
CA GLY A 90 4.64 5.71 -6.91
C GLY A 90 5.05 6.31 -5.55
N ARG A 91 6.16 7.06 -5.54
CA ARG A 91 6.68 7.74 -4.33
C ARG A 91 6.19 9.17 -4.18
N LEU A 92 5.71 9.79 -5.26
CA LEU A 92 5.30 11.19 -5.26
C LEU A 92 3.88 11.31 -4.71
N MET A 93 3.71 12.10 -3.66
CA MET A 93 2.42 12.36 -3.02
C MET A 93 2.08 13.85 -3.11
N LEU A 94 0.86 14.13 -3.54
CA LEU A 94 0.22 15.44 -3.46
C LEU A 94 -0.80 15.39 -2.33
N SER A 95 -0.71 16.30 -1.36
CA SER A 95 -1.62 16.30 -0.21
C SER A 95 -2.01 17.70 0.21
N ILE A 96 -3.20 17.85 0.79
CA ILE A 96 -3.64 19.11 1.39
C ILE A 96 -3.12 19.18 2.83
N GLN A 97 -2.10 20.00 3.05
CA GLN A 97 -1.52 20.22 4.37
C GLN A 97 -1.68 21.69 4.73
N GLU A 98 -2.23 21.98 5.92
CA GLU A 98 -2.48 23.36 6.37
C GLU A 98 -3.29 24.19 5.35
N GLY A 99 -4.26 23.55 4.67
CA GLY A 99 -5.10 24.19 3.65
C GLY A 99 -4.41 24.47 2.31
N LYS A 100 -3.18 24.01 2.11
CA LYS A 100 -2.43 24.20 0.85
C LYS A 100 -2.05 22.85 0.23
N LEU A 101 -2.08 22.78 -1.10
CA LEU A 101 -1.54 21.63 -1.81
C LEU A 101 -0.01 21.61 -1.68
N ARG A 102 0.52 20.51 -1.13
CA ARG A 102 1.95 20.28 -0.95
C ARG A 102 2.38 19.01 -1.65
N ARG A 103 3.63 19.04 -2.10
CA ARG A 103 4.32 17.91 -2.71
C ARG A 103 5.25 17.28 -1.68
N THR A 104 5.09 16.00 -1.43
CA THR A 104 5.88 15.21 -0.48
C THR A 104 6.24 13.86 -1.09
N TRP A 105 7.09 13.10 -0.39
CA TRP A 105 7.56 11.80 -0.88
C TRP A 105 7.28 10.72 0.16
N LEU A 106 6.59 9.67 -0.26
CA LEU A 106 6.28 8.52 0.58
C LEU A 106 6.22 7.26 -0.28
N THR A 107 6.93 6.21 0.11
CA THR A 107 6.76 4.87 -0.44
C THR A 107 5.90 4.06 0.49
N VAL A 108 4.75 3.58 0.03
CA VAL A 108 3.98 2.58 0.77
C VAL A 108 4.14 1.22 0.07
N PRO A 109 4.69 0.20 0.75
CA PRO A 109 4.85 -1.13 0.19
C PRO A 109 3.53 -1.70 -0.35
N GLY A 110 3.61 -2.41 -1.47
CA GLY A 110 2.46 -3.12 -2.04
C GLY A 110 1.46 -2.25 -2.80
N THR A 111 1.70 -0.95 -2.98
CA THR A 111 0.80 -0.04 -3.71
C THR A 111 1.55 0.82 -4.71
N MET A 112 1.04 0.89 -5.95
CA MET A 112 1.62 1.71 -7.04
C MET A 112 0.95 3.09 -7.16
N GLY A 113 -0.26 3.23 -6.62
CA GLY A 113 -1.01 4.47 -6.50
C GLY A 113 -1.79 4.46 -5.19
N GLN A 114 -2.28 5.63 -4.79
CA GLN A 114 -3.20 5.75 -3.65
C GLN A 114 -3.91 7.11 -3.65
N CYS A 115 -5.24 7.09 -3.70
CA CYS A 115 -6.09 8.24 -3.42
C CYS A 115 -6.74 8.07 -2.05
N LEU A 116 -6.36 8.92 -1.08
CA LEU A 116 -7.03 9.00 0.22
C LEU A 116 -7.95 10.21 0.26
N MET A 117 -9.15 9.99 0.78
CA MET A 117 -10.17 11.00 0.94
C MET A 117 -10.83 10.90 2.31
N ALA A 118 -11.20 12.05 2.86
CA ALA A 118 -11.88 12.15 4.14
C ALA A 118 -13.35 11.77 3.92
N PRO A 119 -13.88 10.77 4.65
CA PRO A 119 -15.26 10.39 4.53
C PRO A 119 -16.16 11.49 5.13
N PRO A 120 -17.39 11.67 4.62
CA PRO A 120 -18.35 12.52 5.30
C PRO A 120 -18.66 11.97 6.70
N PRO A 121 -19.11 12.82 7.64
CA PRO A 121 -19.57 12.35 8.94
C PRO A 121 -20.67 11.29 8.78
N PRO A 122 -20.61 10.19 9.55
CA PRO A 122 -21.57 9.12 9.41
C PRO A 122 -22.94 9.60 9.92
N ARG A 123 -24.00 9.21 9.21
CA ARG A 123 -25.39 9.45 9.62
C ARG A 123 -25.98 8.10 9.99
N ASN A 124 -26.39 7.94 11.26
CA ASN A 124 -26.92 6.68 11.79
C ASN A 124 -25.99 5.47 11.50
N GLY A 125 -24.69 5.62 11.74
CA GLY A 125 -23.70 4.56 11.50
C GLY A 125 -23.35 4.31 10.03
N GLN A 126 -23.92 5.06 9.09
CA GLN A 126 -23.72 4.88 7.65
C GLN A 126 -23.03 6.06 6.98
N PHE A 127 -22.23 5.76 5.96
CA PHE A 127 -21.59 6.72 5.06
C PHE A 127 -21.45 6.09 3.66
N PRO A 128 -21.24 6.88 2.59
CA PRO A 128 -21.29 6.37 1.22
C PRO A 128 -19.97 5.70 0.79
N PHE A 129 -19.79 4.42 1.08
CA PHE A 129 -18.54 3.71 0.76
C PHE A 129 -18.51 3.02 -0.61
N VAL A 130 -19.67 2.69 -1.19
CA VAL A 130 -19.75 1.84 -2.40
C VAL A 130 -19.13 2.54 -3.60
N LEU A 131 -19.60 3.75 -3.90
CA LEU A 131 -19.16 4.49 -5.07
C LEU A 131 -17.68 4.87 -4.93
N TYR A 132 -17.24 5.30 -3.75
CA TYR A 132 -15.84 5.57 -3.45
C TYR A 132 -14.92 4.38 -3.76
N ASN A 133 -15.24 3.17 -3.27
CA ASN A 133 -14.42 1.99 -3.52
C ASN A 133 -14.49 1.55 -5.00
N LEU A 134 -15.67 1.47 -5.62
CA LEU A 134 -15.76 0.96 -7.00
C LEU A 134 -15.35 1.98 -8.07
N GLY A 135 -15.12 3.24 -7.68
CA GLY A 135 -14.77 4.34 -8.58
C GLY A 135 -13.53 4.06 -9.42
N GLY A 136 -12.48 3.50 -8.83
CA GLY A 136 -11.23 3.22 -9.54
C GLY A 136 -11.37 2.14 -10.60
N GLY A 137 -11.82 0.94 -10.21
CA GLY A 137 -12.08 -0.13 -11.17
C GLY A 137 -13.13 0.24 -12.23
N GLY A 138 -14.14 1.03 -11.86
CA GLY A 138 -15.14 1.56 -12.78
C GLY A 138 -14.55 2.51 -13.83
N ALA A 139 -13.67 3.41 -13.42
CA ALA A 139 -12.97 4.32 -14.33
C ALA A 139 -12.06 3.56 -15.31
N ASN A 140 -11.35 2.52 -14.84
CA ASN A 140 -10.53 1.68 -15.73
C ASN A 140 -11.37 0.97 -16.80
N LEU A 141 -12.51 0.38 -16.42
CA LEU A 141 -13.42 -0.24 -17.40
C LEU A 141 -13.97 0.77 -18.39
N LEU A 142 -14.43 1.93 -17.91
CA LEU A 142 -14.99 2.97 -18.77
C LEU A 142 -13.97 3.44 -19.79
N ILE A 143 -12.78 3.85 -19.34
CA ILE A 143 -11.72 4.35 -20.22
C ILE A 143 -11.19 3.23 -21.13
N GLY A 144 -11.03 2.01 -20.61
CA GLY A 144 -10.62 0.84 -21.40
C GLY A 144 -11.59 0.52 -22.54
N LEU A 145 -12.89 0.54 -22.28
CA LEU A 145 -13.93 0.31 -23.29
C LEU A 145 -14.02 1.46 -24.30
N MET A 146 -13.92 2.72 -23.85
CA MET A 146 -13.86 3.88 -24.75
C MET A 146 -12.66 3.79 -25.70
N LEU A 147 -11.49 3.42 -25.17
CA LEU A 147 -10.29 3.20 -25.99
C LEU A 147 -10.47 2.01 -26.95
N LEU A 148 -11.12 0.93 -26.53
CA LEU A 148 -11.40 -0.22 -27.41
C LEU A 148 -12.26 0.20 -28.61
N ILE A 149 -13.35 0.94 -28.35
CA ILE A 149 -14.22 1.48 -29.40
C ILE A 149 -13.40 2.38 -30.34
N LEU A 150 -12.57 3.27 -29.79
CA LEU A 150 -11.70 4.14 -30.58
C LEU A 150 -10.68 3.36 -31.45
N MET A 151 -10.12 2.28 -30.93
CA MET A 151 -9.15 1.43 -31.65
C MET A 151 -9.79 0.61 -32.77
N ILE A 152 -11.08 0.31 -32.68
CA ILE A 152 -11.83 -0.43 -33.72
C ILE A 152 -12.44 0.52 -34.75
N ALA A 153 -12.92 1.69 -34.33
CA ALA A 153 -13.67 2.61 -35.18
C ALA A 153 -12.80 3.38 -36.18
N PHE A 154 -11.49 3.53 -35.92
CA PHE A 154 -10.60 4.35 -36.74
C PHE A 154 -9.37 3.56 -37.22
N PRO A 155 -8.86 3.85 -38.43
CA PRO A 155 -7.58 3.33 -38.87
C PRO A 155 -6.44 4.02 -38.12
N TRP A 156 -5.63 3.24 -37.41
CA TRP A 156 -4.46 3.72 -36.68
C TRP A 156 -3.16 3.27 -37.36
N PRO A 157 -2.07 4.07 -37.28
CA PRO A 157 -0.77 3.65 -37.77
C PRO A 157 -0.36 2.29 -37.19
N VAL A 158 0.40 1.51 -37.98
CA VAL A 158 0.75 0.11 -37.66
C VAL A 158 1.43 -0.07 -36.30
N PHE A 159 2.15 0.95 -35.81
CA PHE A 159 2.80 0.94 -34.50
C PHE A 159 1.90 1.46 -33.36
N VAL A 160 0.94 2.34 -33.66
CA VAL A 160 0.01 2.89 -32.66
C VAL A 160 -1.03 1.85 -32.24
N ARG A 161 -1.50 1.04 -33.21
CA ARG A 161 -2.59 0.09 -32.97
C ARG A 161 -2.23 -0.96 -31.88
N PRO A 162 -1.06 -1.64 -31.91
CA PRO A 162 -0.67 -2.55 -30.84
C PRO A 162 -0.50 -1.85 -29.49
N ILE A 163 0.05 -0.63 -29.46
CA ILE A 163 0.18 0.16 -28.22
C ILE A 163 -1.21 0.42 -27.62
N GLY A 164 -2.15 0.91 -28.42
CA GLY A 164 -3.52 1.20 -28.00
C GLY A 164 -4.24 -0.03 -27.45
N PHE A 165 -4.11 -1.19 -28.10
CA PHE A 165 -4.65 -2.45 -27.58
C PHE A 165 -3.98 -2.89 -26.27
N GLY A 166 -2.71 -2.55 -26.06
CA GLY A 166 -2.02 -2.75 -24.77
C GLY A 166 -2.68 -1.94 -23.65
N LEU A 167 -2.94 -0.65 -23.89
CA LEU A 167 -3.65 0.22 -22.93
C LEU A 167 -5.07 -0.28 -22.63
N VAL A 168 -5.80 -0.73 -23.66
CA VAL A 168 -7.14 -1.33 -23.52
C VAL A 168 -7.09 -2.58 -22.66
N THR A 169 -6.15 -3.48 -22.95
CA THR A 169 -6.01 -4.75 -22.23
C THR A 169 -5.77 -4.51 -20.75
N VAL A 170 -4.85 -3.59 -20.41
CA VAL A 170 -4.58 -3.25 -19.01
C VAL A 170 -5.79 -2.59 -18.34
N GLY A 171 -6.49 -1.68 -19.02
CA GLY A 171 -7.68 -1.03 -18.47
C GLY A 171 -8.80 -2.00 -18.15
N ILE A 172 -9.12 -2.90 -19.08
CA ILE A 172 -10.13 -3.94 -18.87
C ILE A 172 -9.68 -4.88 -17.75
N TYR A 173 -8.42 -5.33 -17.77
CA TYR A 173 -7.87 -6.21 -16.75
C TYR A 173 -7.93 -5.61 -15.33
N LEU A 174 -7.42 -4.39 -15.13
CA LEU A 174 -7.45 -3.71 -13.83
C LEU A 174 -8.88 -3.39 -13.39
N GLY A 175 -9.77 -3.04 -14.32
CA GLY A 175 -11.17 -2.82 -14.01
C GLY A 175 -11.87 -4.07 -13.50
N ILE A 176 -11.76 -5.20 -14.22
CA ILE A 176 -12.34 -6.48 -13.79
C ILE A 176 -11.73 -6.93 -12.46
N THR A 177 -10.40 -6.94 -12.36
CA THR A 177 -9.71 -7.49 -11.18
C THR A 177 -9.88 -6.65 -9.93
N ASN A 178 -10.24 -5.36 -10.01
CA ASN A 178 -10.58 -4.58 -8.83
C ASN A 178 -12.07 -4.62 -8.49
N LEU A 179 -12.96 -4.76 -9.48
CA LEU A 179 -14.41 -4.83 -9.24
C LEU A 179 -14.88 -6.21 -8.78
N VAL A 180 -14.26 -7.29 -9.27
CA VAL A 180 -14.56 -8.66 -8.84
C VAL A 180 -13.94 -8.90 -7.46
N PRO A 181 -14.73 -9.16 -6.41
CA PRO A 181 -14.22 -9.25 -5.05
C PRO A 181 -13.17 -10.36 -4.84
N ALA A 182 -11.92 -9.96 -4.63
CA ALA A 182 -10.78 -10.85 -4.40
C ALA A 182 -9.85 -10.33 -3.30
N SER A 183 -8.97 -11.20 -2.79
CA SER A 183 -7.96 -10.84 -1.82
C SER A 183 -6.64 -11.53 -2.13
N MET A 184 -5.54 -10.81 -2.02
CA MET A 184 -4.19 -11.33 -2.22
C MET A 184 -3.33 -10.98 -1.02
N GLN A 185 -2.74 -11.99 -0.37
CA GLN A 185 -1.85 -11.83 0.80
C GLN A 185 -2.47 -11.00 1.96
N GLY A 186 -3.79 -11.11 2.16
CA GLY A 186 -4.51 -10.35 3.19
C GLY A 186 -4.90 -8.92 2.77
N ILE A 187 -4.52 -8.47 1.59
CA ILE A 187 -4.96 -7.20 1.01
C ILE A 187 -6.18 -7.45 0.13
N ARG A 188 -7.27 -6.72 0.40
CA ARG A 188 -8.51 -6.76 -0.37
C ARG A 188 -8.46 -5.75 -1.50
N ASN A 189 -9.01 -6.11 -2.65
CA ASN A 189 -9.33 -5.15 -3.69
C ASN A 189 -10.63 -4.39 -3.38
N ASP A 190 -10.95 -3.40 -4.21
CA ASP A 190 -12.12 -2.54 -4.02
C ASP A 190 -13.45 -3.30 -3.92
N GLY A 191 -13.66 -4.28 -4.79
CA GLY A 191 -14.86 -5.12 -4.77
C GLY A 191 -14.97 -5.92 -3.47
N ALA A 192 -13.85 -6.44 -2.96
CA ALA A 192 -13.81 -7.16 -1.69
C ALA A 192 -14.02 -6.22 -0.50
N ASN A 193 -13.52 -4.98 -0.55
CA ASN A 193 -13.84 -3.96 0.44
C ASN A 193 -15.34 -3.71 0.48
N VAL A 194 -15.97 -3.43 -0.66
CA VAL A 194 -17.44 -3.21 -0.71
C VAL A 194 -18.22 -4.40 -0.15
N ARG A 195 -17.82 -5.63 -0.50
CA ARG A 195 -18.47 -6.84 0.02
C ARG A 195 -18.36 -6.93 1.54
N ALA A 196 -17.18 -6.72 2.11
CA ALA A 196 -16.96 -6.77 3.56
C ALA A 196 -17.72 -5.65 4.29
N LEU A 197 -17.62 -4.41 3.79
CA LEU A 197 -18.30 -3.25 4.35
C LEU A 197 -19.83 -3.38 4.34
N ARG A 198 -20.40 -4.07 3.33
CA ARG A 198 -21.84 -4.38 3.31
C ARG A 198 -22.24 -5.44 4.33
N ALA A 199 -21.38 -6.44 4.55
CA ALA A 199 -21.68 -7.60 5.36
C ALA A 199 -21.60 -7.30 6.88
N ASP A 200 -20.71 -6.41 7.30
CA ASP A 200 -20.45 -6.15 8.71
C ASP A 200 -20.39 -4.64 9.01
N GLU A 201 -21.17 -4.20 10.00
CA GLU A 201 -21.21 -2.82 10.47
C GLU A 201 -19.94 -2.40 11.21
N ILE A 202 -19.30 -3.31 11.97
CA ILE A 202 -18.05 -3.02 12.68
C ILE A 202 -16.92 -2.81 11.67
N VAL A 203 -16.84 -3.62 10.60
CA VAL A 203 -15.87 -3.43 9.51
C VAL A 203 -16.10 -2.08 8.82
N ARG A 204 -17.36 -1.68 8.66
CA ARG A 204 -17.74 -0.38 8.10
C ARG A 204 -17.31 0.79 8.99
N GLN A 205 -17.56 0.69 10.29
CA GLN A 205 -17.09 1.65 11.27
C GLN A 205 -15.56 1.74 11.27
N ALA A 206 -14.86 0.61 11.25
CA ALA A 206 -13.41 0.54 11.20
C ALA A 206 -12.86 1.25 9.97
N PHE A 207 -13.44 1.00 8.79
CA PHE A 207 -13.02 1.66 7.55
C PHE A 207 -13.22 3.17 7.60
N TRP A 208 -14.34 3.64 8.17
CA TRP A 208 -14.56 5.07 8.39
C TRP A 208 -13.51 5.66 9.32
N ALA A 209 -13.24 5.01 10.46
CA ALA A 209 -12.26 5.46 11.45
C ALA A 209 -10.84 5.53 10.85
N ILE A 210 -10.42 4.50 10.11
CA ILE A 210 -9.11 4.46 9.42
C ILE A 210 -8.97 5.65 8.45
N LEU A 211 -9.99 5.92 7.63
CA LEU A 211 -9.95 7.04 6.70
C LEU A 211 -9.93 8.40 7.43
N GLN A 212 -10.69 8.52 8.52
CA GLN A 212 -10.70 9.73 9.35
C GLN A 212 -9.35 9.96 10.04
N ILE A 213 -8.75 8.93 10.62
CA ILE A 213 -7.39 8.98 11.21
C ILE A 213 -6.38 9.39 10.13
N SER A 214 -6.48 8.83 8.92
CA SER A 214 -5.59 9.21 7.82
C SER A 214 -5.76 10.68 7.42
N ALA A 215 -6.98 11.22 7.47
CA ALA A 215 -7.25 12.63 7.25
C ALA A 215 -6.59 13.52 8.29
N ASP A 216 -6.68 13.13 9.56
CA ASP A 216 -6.07 13.84 10.68
C ASP A 216 -4.54 13.83 10.59
N LEU A 217 -3.93 12.70 10.22
CA LEU A 217 -2.48 12.57 10.01
C LEU A 217 -1.97 13.47 8.87
N VAL A 218 -2.68 13.49 7.73
CA VAL A 218 -2.32 14.38 6.61
C VAL A 218 -2.53 15.86 6.96
N ALA A 219 -3.53 16.17 7.79
CA ALA A 219 -3.72 17.50 8.34
C ALA A 219 -2.61 17.90 9.33
N GLY A 220 -1.67 17.00 9.63
CA GLY A 220 -0.51 17.24 10.48
C GLY A 220 -0.74 16.96 11.96
N LYS A 221 -1.90 16.40 12.34
CA LYS A 221 -2.15 15.99 13.73
C LYS A 221 -1.34 14.75 14.06
N ARG A 222 -0.98 14.63 15.33
CA ARG A 222 -0.49 13.37 15.90
C ARG A 222 -1.65 12.44 16.19
N LEU A 223 -1.37 11.15 16.35
CA LEU A 223 -2.40 10.17 16.71
C LEU A 223 -3.03 10.53 18.06
N ARG A 224 -2.21 10.92 19.04
CA ARG A 224 -2.64 11.36 20.38
C ARG A 224 -3.53 12.61 20.38
N ASP A 225 -3.42 13.43 19.33
CA ASP A 225 -4.22 14.65 19.17
C ASP A 225 -5.53 14.41 18.41
N THR A 226 -5.75 13.18 17.91
CA THR A 226 -7.02 12.79 17.29
C THR A 226 -8.04 12.34 18.34
N SER A 227 -9.31 12.20 17.93
CA SER A 227 -10.37 11.82 18.86
C SER A 227 -10.14 10.38 19.38
N PRO A 228 -10.03 10.15 20.70
CA PRO A 228 -9.81 8.81 21.26
C PRO A 228 -10.90 7.79 20.87
N GLY A 229 -12.12 8.28 20.61
CA GLY A 229 -13.24 7.45 20.15
C GLY A 229 -12.99 6.78 18.79
N LEU A 230 -12.05 7.30 17.99
CA LEU A 230 -11.63 6.68 16.73
C LEU A 230 -10.90 5.35 16.94
N TYR A 231 -10.41 5.05 18.14
CA TYR A 231 -9.67 3.83 18.46
C TYR A 231 -10.47 2.87 19.36
N ALA A 232 -11.77 3.15 19.57
CA ALA A 232 -12.66 2.31 20.35
C ALA A 232 -13.15 1.11 19.53
N ILE A 233 -12.36 0.03 19.51
CA ILE A 233 -12.66 -1.20 18.79
C ILE A 233 -13.63 -2.08 19.62
N PRO A 234 -14.82 -2.43 19.11
CA PRO A 234 -15.75 -3.30 19.82
C PRO A 234 -15.15 -4.69 20.09
N THR A 235 -15.46 -5.30 21.23
CA THR A 235 -15.01 -6.66 21.57
C THR A 235 -15.55 -7.73 20.61
N ALA A 236 -16.69 -7.47 19.98
CA ALA A 236 -17.30 -8.34 18.97
C ALA A 236 -16.62 -8.26 17.59
N ALA A 237 -15.61 -7.40 17.41
CA ALA A 237 -14.95 -7.24 16.12
C ALA A 237 -14.25 -8.52 15.65
N ASP A 238 -14.50 -8.91 14.40
CA ASP A 238 -13.89 -10.11 13.81
C ASP A 238 -12.41 -9.88 13.49
N ARG A 239 -11.53 -10.44 14.32
CA ARG A 239 -10.06 -10.41 14.17
C ARG A 239 -9.54 -11.27 13.00
N THR A 240 -10.42 -11.90 12.21
CA THR A 240 -10.06 -12.50 10.92
C THR A 240 -10.15 -11.50 9.77
N ASP A 241 -10.77 -10.34 9.98
CA ASP A 241 -10.89 -9.29 8.97
C ASP A 241 -9.65 -8.37 8.92
N PRO A 242 -8.98 -8.22 7.77
CA PRO A 242 -7.80 -7.37 7.64
C PRO A 242 -8.04 -5.88 7.94
N ILE A 243 -9.25 -5.35 7.71
CA ILE A 243 -9.59 -3.94 8.03
C ILE A 243 -9.64 -3.76 9.54
N ILE A 244 -10.22 -4.72 10.27
CA ILE A 244 -10.24 -4.72 11.74
C ILE A 244 -8.81 -4.82 12.27
N CYS A 245 -7.98 -5.68 11.70
CA CYS A 245 -6.57 -5.79 12.08
C CYS A 245 -5.79 -4.49 11.84
N ASN A 246 -6.03 -3.79 10.73
CA ASN A 246 -5.44 -2.48 10.47
C ASN A 246 -5.90 -1.43 11.49
N TRP A 247 -7.17 -1.45 11.86
CA TRP A 247 -7.70 -0.58 12.91
C TRP A 247 -7.04 -0.87 14.27
N GLY A 248 -6.82 -2.15 14.57
CA GLY A 248 -6.07 -2.61 15.74
C GLY A 248 -4.62 -2.13 15.78
N ALA A 249 -3.93 -2.18 14.63
CA ALA A 249 -2.57 -1.64 14.52
C ALA A 249 -2.53 -0.13 14.80
N LEU A 250 -3.48 0.64 14.25
CA LEU A 250 -3.61 2.08 14.55
C LEU A 250 -3.92 2.36 16.02
N GLN A 251 -4.69 1.49 16.68
CA GLN A 251 -4.92 1.58 18.12
C GLN A 251 -3.61 1.39 18.91
N VAL A 252 -2.75 0.46 18.52
CA VAL A 252 -1.42 0.30 19.12
C VAL A 252 -0.59 1.57 18.95
N SER A 253 -0.53 2.12 17.73
CA SER A 253 0.20 3.37 17.43
C SER A 253 -0.33 4.57 18.21
N PHE A 254 -1.65 4.63 18.46
CA PHE A 254 -2.23 5.68 19.32
C PHE A 254 -1.71 5.61 20.76
N TYR A 255 -1.69 4.42 21.37
CA TYR A 255 -1.15 4.26 22.72
C TYR A 255 0.38 4.45 22.77
N GLU A 256 1.10 4.14 21.69
CA GLU A 256 2.53 4.48 21.55
C GLU A 256 2.76 5.98 21.60
N ASP A 257 2.02 6.75 20.80
CA ASP A 257 2.12 8.22 20.73
C ASP A 257 1.64 8.89 22.05
N TRP A 258 0.75 8.21 22.80
CA TRP A 258 0.37 8.58 24.17
C TRP A 258 1.44 8.23 25.22
N HIS A 259 2.50 7.53 24.82
CA HIS A 259 3.54 6.95 25.68
C HIS A 259 3.03 5.97 26.75
N ASP A 260 1.83 5.40 26.57
CA ASP A 260 1.37 4.24 27.36
C ASP A 260 1.90 2.95 26.72
N PHE A 261 3.22 2.76 26.83
CA PHE A 261 3.91 1.61 26.25
C PHE A 261 3.41 0.28 26.82
N ALA A 262 2.90 0.26 28.05
CA ALA A 262 2.35 -0.94 28.67
C ALA A 262 1.07 -1.39 27.94
N SER A 263 0.14 -0.46 27.70
CA SER A 263 -1.07 -0.75 26.91
C SER A 263 -0.74 -1.04 25.45
N ALA A 264 0.14 -0.26 24.83
CA ALA A 264 0.56 -0.47 23.44
C ALA A 264 1.15 -1.88 23.24
N LYS A 265 2.05 -2.32 24.13
CA LYS A 265 2.65 -3.66 24.08
C LYS A 265 1.65 -4.79 24.31
N ARG A 266 0.72 -4.63 25.26
CA ARG A 266 -0.36 -5.61 25.50
C ARG A 266 -1.22 -5.76 24.26
N LEU A 267 -1.69 -4.65 23.69
CA LEU A 267 -2.52 -4.65 22.49
C LEU A 267 -1.78 -5.20 21.27
N ALA A 268 -0.50 -4.86 21.09
CA ALA A 268 0.32 -5.41 20.01
C ALA A 268 0.39 -6.95 20.06
N ARG A 269 0.57 -7.54 21.25
CA ARG A 269 0.53 -9.00 21.44
C ARG A 269 -0.82 -9.59 21.05
N GLU A 270 -1.91 -9.01 21.54
CA GLU A 270 -3.27 -9.48 21.21
C GLU A 270 -3.55 -9.41 19.70
N TRP A 271 -3.12 -8.34 19.04
CA TRP A 271 -3.33 -8.15 17.61
C TRP A 271 -2.43 -9.05 16.75
N LEU A 272 -1.22 -9.38 17.20
CA LEU A 272 -0.34 -10.33 16.50
C LEU A 272 -0.91 -11.75 16.43
N GLU A 273 -1.73 -12.15 17.40
CA GLU A 273 -2.46 -13.43 17.40
C GLU A 273 -3.61 -13.46 16.38
N SER A 274 -3.97 -12.32 15.80
CA SER A 274 -5.10 -12.21 14.88
C SER A 274 -4.81 -12.87 13.53
N LYS A 275 -5.72 -13.75 13.11
CA LYS A 275 -5.59 -14.51 11.85
C LYS A 275 -5.66 -13.61 10.62
N GLY A 276 -6.40 -12.51 10.70
CA GLY A 276 -6.58 -11.55 9.61
C GLY A 276 -5.42 -10.59 9.42
N MET A 277 -4.42 -10.59 10.30
CA MET A 277 -3.37 -9.58 10.32
C MET A 277 -2.46 -9.71 9.09
N PRO A 278 -2.39 -8.69 8.21
CA PRO A 278 -1.49 -8.66 7.07
C PRO A 278 -0.03 -8.79 7.52
N VAL A 279 0.80 -9.47 6.72
CA VAL A 279 2.23 -9.70 7.03
C VAL A 279 2.96 -8.38 7.30
N VAL A 280 2.65 -7.35 6.52
CA VAL A 280 3.17 -5.97 6.69
C VAL A 280 2.95 -5.45 8.10
N LEU A 281 1.70 -5.49 8.58
CA LEU A 281 1.35 -4.99 9.91
C LEU A 281 1.89 -5.89 11.03
N LYS A 282 2.04 -7.21 10.79
CA LYS A 282 2.73 -8.09 11.75
C LYS A 282 4.16 -7.64 11.99
N LEU A 283 4.90 -7.36 10.92
CA LEU A 283 6.30 -6.92 11.03
C LEU A 283 6.41 -5.57 11.74
N GLU A 284 5.48 -4.66 11.47
CA GLU A 284 5.41 -3.36 12.15
C GLU A 284 5.15 -3.52 13.65
N LEU A 285 4.13 -4.27 14.04
CA LEU A 285 3.80 -4.53 15.45
C LEU A 285 4.93 -5.26 16.20
N LEU A 286 5.61 -6.22 15.54
CA LEU A 286 6.79 -6.88 16.10
C LEU A 286 7.93 -5.89 16.34
N GLY A 287 8.16 -4.97 15.40
CA GLY A 287 9.14 -3.90 15.55
C GLY A 287 8.81 -2.97 16.72
N MET A 288 7.56 -2.55 16.86
CA MET A 288 7.10 -1.74 17.99
C MET A 288 7.28 -2.45 19.32
N MET A 289 6.89 -3.74 19.41
CA MET A 289 7.08 -4.53 20.62
C MET A 289 8.55 -4.62 21.04
N MET A 290 9.44 -4.83 20.07
CA MET A 290 10.87 -4.88 20.31
C MET A 290 11.42 -3.53 20.80
N PHE A 291 10.94 -2.42 20.24
CA PHE A 291 11.26 -1.10 20.74
C PHE A 291 10.85 -0.95 22.21
N TYR A 292 9.63 -1.38 22.58
CA TYR A 292 9.17 -1.35 23.97
C TYR A 292 10.00 -2.24 24.91
N ASP A 293 10.52 -3.37 24.41
CA ASP A 293 11.48 -4.20 25.16
C ASP A 293 12.81 -3.48 25.36
N LEU A 294 13.33 -2.79 24.34
CA LEU A 294 14.60 -2.04 24.42
C LEU A 294 14.55 -0.92 25.47
N ILE A 295 13.46 -0.14 25.47
CA ILE A 295 13.30 1.02 26.37
C ILE A 295 12.74 0.64 27.75
N GLY A 296 12.21 -0.57 27.92
CA GLY A 296 11.51 -1.03 29.13
C GLY A 296 12.06 -2.33 29.70
N ASP A 297 11.31 -3.43 29.55
CA ASP A 297 11.65 -4.79 30.03
C ASP A 297 12.80 -5.38 29.19
N TYR A 298 14.00 -4.88 29.47
CA TYR A 298 15.20 -5.09 28.69
C TYR A 298 15.73 -6.53 28.78
N ARG A 299 15.54 -7.30 27.71
CA ARG A 299 15.97 -8.70 27.57
C ARG A 299 16.83 -8.88 26.31
N PRO A 300 18.14 -8.62 26.40
CA PRO A 300 19.01 -8.44 25.24
C PRO A 300 19.07 -9.66 24.29
N ASP A 301 19.08 -10.88 24.83
CA ASP A 301 19.18 -12.11 24.02
C ASP A 301 17.89 -12.38 23.20
N ASP A 302 16.73 -12.15 23.80
CA ASP A 302 15.43 -12.28 23.13
C ASP A 302 15.28 -11.24 22.01
N ILE A 303 15.67 -9.99 22.31
CA ILE A 303 15.64 -8.87 21.35
C ILE A 303 16.55 -9.17 20.16
N ARG A 304 17.80 -9.59 20.40
CA ARG A 304 18.77 -9.91 19.34
C ARG A 304 18.26 -11.04 18.44
N ARG A 305 17.70 -12.10 19.02
CA ARG A 305 17.12 -13.22 18.26
C ARG A 305 16.02 -12.71 17.32
N LEU A 306 15.02 -12.01 17.87
CA LEU A 306 13.87 -11.51 17.10
C LEU A 306 14.30 -10.54 15.99
N TYR A 307 15.27 -9.67 16.25
CA TYR A 307 15.75 -8.70 15.27
C TYR A 307 16.35 -9.37 14.04
N VAL A 308 17.24 -10.35 14.26
CA VAL A 308 17.93 -11.07 13.18
C VAL A 308 16.96 -11.97 12.41
N THR A 309 16.06 -12.68 13.10
CA THR A 309 15.21 -13.68 12.45
C THR A 309 14.04 -13.08 11.70
N GLU A 310 13.37 -12.08 12.27
CA GLU A 310 12.11 -11.56 11.74
C GLU A 310 12.29 -10.23 10.99
N LEU A 311 13.05 -9.29 11.53
CA LEU A 311 13.05 -7.93 11.00
C LEU A 311 14.15 -7.68 9.96
N GLN A 312 15.38 -8.13 10.22
CA GLN A 312 16.50 -7.91 9.29
C GLN A 312 16.30 -8.68 7.98
N ARG A 313 15.82 -9.93 8.07
CA ARG A 313 15.56 -10.82 6.92
C ARG A 313 14.36 -10.40 6.06
N HIS A 314 13.39 -9.67 6.62
CA HIS A 314 12.17 -9.25 5.91
C HIS A 314 12.14 -7.74 5.59
N SER A 315 13.31 -7.12 5.50
CA SER A 315 13.47 -5.66 5.38
C SER A 315 13.12 -5.07 4.00
N GLY A 316 12.77 -5.88 3.00
CA GLY A 316 12.43 -5.47 1.62
C GLY A 316 11.09 -4.72 1.52
N GLY A 317 11.01 -3.51 2.06
CA GLY A 317 9.83 -2.63 1.99
C GLY A 317 9.76 -1.58 3.09
N PHE A 318 10.28 -1.89 4.28
CA PHE A 318 10.17 -1.05 5.50
C PHE A 318 11.47 -0.36 5.92
N ARG A 319 12.58 -0.57 5.20
CA ARG A 319 13.89 0.01 5.56
C ARG A 319 13.88 1.53 5.78
N ASN A 320 12.95 2.23 5.15
CA ASN A 320 12.84 3.69 5.21
C ASN A 320 11.54 4.15 5.88
N SER A 321 10.82 3.31 6.63
CA SER A 321 9.78 3.84 7.52
C SER A 321 10.43 4.50 8.74
N LEU A 322 9.81 5.56 9.26
CA LEU A 322 10.35 6.30 10.40
C LEU A 322 10.47 5.40 11.63
N SER A 323 9.42 4.64 11.93
CA SER A 323 9.38 3.67 13.04
C SER A 323 10.50 2.62 12.96
N ARG A 324 10.88 2.18 11.75
CA ARG A 324 11.97 1.24 11.55
C ARG A 324 13.33 1.88 11.78
N LEU A 325 13.54 3.08 11.25
CA LEU A 325 14.79 3.83 11.43
C LEU A 325 15.02 4.17 12.91
N ARG A 326 13.97 4.57 13.64
CA ARG A 326 14.00 4.73 15.09
C ARG A 326 14.40 3.43 15.80
N LEU A 327 13.76 2.31 15.46
CA LEU A 327 14.08 1.02 16.09
C LEU A 327 15.53 0.62 15.84
N ASP A 328 16.02 0.76 14.60
CA ASP A 328 17.40 0.41 14.24
C ASP A 328 18.40 1.31 14.99
N TYR A 329 18.11 2.62 15.09
CA TYR A 329 18.88 3.55 15.91
C TYR A 329 18.90 3.12 17.40
N ALA A 330 17.74 2.81 17.99
CA ALA A 330 17.65 2.38 19.39
C ALA A 330 18.36 1.04 19.64
N TYR A 331 18.27 0.12 18.70
CA TYR A 331 18.92 -1.18 18.75
C TYR A 331 20.45 -1.02 18.74
N GLU A 332 20.99 -0.23 17.81
CA GLU A 332 22.44 0.00 17.74
C GLU A 332 22.97 0.74 18.97
N LEU A 333 22.26 1.78 19.42
CA LEU A 333 22.70 2.60 20.54
C LEU A 333 22.59 1.88 21.90
N LEU A 334 21.44 1.28 22.21
CA LEU A 334 21.19 0.71 23.54
C LEU A 334 21.72 -0.72 23.70
N LEU A 335 21.62 -1.54 22.66
CA LEU A 335 21.94 -2.97 22.74
C LEU A 335 23.36 -3.28 22.23
N ASN A 336 23.71 -2.81 21.03
CA ASN A 336 25.05 -3.06 20.47
C ASN A 336 26.10 -2.08 20.99
N ARG A 337 25.67 -0.91 21.49
CA ARG A 337 26.55 0.20 21.90
C ARG A 337 27.44 0.69 20.75
N ASP A 338 26.94 0.63 19.52
CA ASP A 338 27.62 1.11 18.32
C ASP A 338 27.10 2.51 17.96
N ILE A 339 27.82 3.53 18.43
CA ILE A 339 27.46 4.94 18.26
C ILE A 339 27.51 5.35 16.77
N GLU A 340 28.46 4.83 16.01
CA GLU A 340 28.60 5.18 14.59
C GLU A 340 27.47 4.55 13.76
N ALA A 341 27.13 3.29 14.01
CA ALA A 341 25.99 2.65 13.37
C ALA A 341 24.67 3.36 13.73
N ALA A 342 24.46 3.69 15.01
CA ALA A 342 23.30 4.47 15.45
C ALA A 342 23.22 5.83 14.73
N ARG A 343 24.34 6.56 14.64
CA ARG A 343 24.42 7.85 13.95
C ARG A 343 24.00 7.76 12.47
N LEU A 344 24.37 6.68 11.77
CA LEU A 344 23.95 6.47 10.38
C LEU A 344 22.43 6.31 10.25
N HIS A 345 21.81 5.56 11.16
CA HIS A 345 20.35 5.41 11.18
C HIS A 345 19.63 6.74 11.50
N LEU A 346 20.17 7.54 12.42
CA LEU A 346 19.65 8.87 12.73
C LEU A 346 19.77 9.85 11.54
N GLN A 347 20.89 9.83 10.82
CA GLN A 347 21.06 10.65 9.60
C GLN A 347 20.05 10.26 8.50
N GLN A 348 19.81 8.96 8.33
CA GLN A 348 18.81 8.46 7.41
C GLN A 348 17.40 8.87 7.85
N PHE A 349 17.09 8.82 9.15
CA PHE A 349 15.83 9.31 9.72
C PHE A 349 15.60 10.79 9.41
N GLU A 350 16.60 11.65 9.62
CA GLU A 350 16.49 13.09 9.32
C GLU A 350 16.30 13.35 7.81
N THR A 351 16.96 12.56 6.97
CA THR A 351 16.77 12.65 5.50
C THR A 351 15.35 12.27 5.09
N VAL A 352 14.81 11.18 5.62
CA VAL A 352 13.45 10.71 5.28
C VAL A 352 12.39 11.64 5.86
N SER A 353 12.55 12.07 7.12
CA SER A 353 11.56 12.90 7.82
C SER A 353 11.41 14.30 7.22
N ALA A 354 12.45 14.85 6.59
CA ALA A 354 12.41 16.15 5.93
C ALA A 354 11.38 16.24 4.80
N GLU A 355 11.12 15.12 4.11
CA GLU A 355 10.19 15.06 2.97
C GLU A 355 8.89 14.29 3.29
N TYR A 356 8.74 13.85 4.53
CA TYR A 356 7.65 12.98 4.96
C TYR A 356 6.31 13.72 5.04
N PRO A 357 5.20 13.12 4.58
CA PRO A 357 3.90 13.80 4.54
C PRO A 357 3.26 14.04 5.90
N TYR A 358 3.51 13.18 6.89
CA TYR A 358 2.81 13.19 8.16
C TYR A 358 3.66 13.87 9.25
N LYS A 359 3.52 15.19 9.39
CA LYS A 359 4.32 15.98 10.34
C LYS A 359 4.13 15.54 11.79
N GLY A 360 2.90 15.16 12.17
CA GLY A 360 2.61 14.64 13.52
C GLY A 360 3.37 13.34 13.82
N GLU A 361 3.46 12.43 12.84
CA GLU A 361 4.24 11.20 12.97
C GLU A 361 5.73 11.49 13.14
N VAL A 362 6.29 12.41 12.33
CA VAL A 362 7.69 12.87 12.48
C VAL A 362 7.94 13.42 13.89
N GLN A 363 7.01 14.20 14.44
CA GLN A 363 7.14 14.73 15.79
C GLN A 363 7.11 13.62 16.85
N SER A 364 6.19 12.66 16.72
CA SER A 364 6.10 11.50 17.62
C SER A 364 7.38 10.69 17.62
N GLU A 365 7.90 10.36 16.43
CA GLU A 365 9.12 9.57 16.29
C GLU A 365 10.35 10.29 16.85
N ARG A 366 10.44 11.62 16.71
CA ARG A 366 11.51 12.42 17.34
C ARG A 366 11.44 12.41 18.86
N GLU A 367 10.24 12.43 19.45
CA GLU A 367 10.09 12.28 20.91
C GLU A 367 10.58 10.91 21.39
N LEU A 368 10.30 9.85 20.63
CA LEU A 368 10.76 8.49 20.93
C LEU A 368 12.28 8.35 20.77
N ILE A 369 12.90 9.02 19.80
CA ILE A 369 14.36 9.10 19.66
C ILE A 369 14.98 9.83 20.88
N ALA A 370 14.41 10.97 21.28
CA ALA A 370 14.91 11.70 22.44
C ALA A 370 14.86 10.87 23.74
N MET A 371 13.80 10.06 23.92
CA MET A 371 13.74 9.12 25.04
C MET A 371 14.84 8.05 25.00
N VAL A 372 15.25 7.61 23.81
CA VAL A 372 16.36 6.66 23.64
C VAL A 372 17.69 7.32 24.01
N ASP A 373 17.92 8.56 23.58
CA ASP A 373 19.12 9.35 23.97
C ASP A 373 19.23 9.48 25.50
N ASP A 374 18.13 9.88 26.16
CA ASP A 374 18.08 10.03 27.62
C ASP A 374 18.37 8.70 28.33
N LEU A 375 17.82 7.59 27.82
CA LEU A 375 18.03 6.26 28.38
C LEU A 375 19.46 5.76 28.17
N ALA A 376 20.06 6.02 27.01
CA ALA A 376 21.45 5.69 26.73
C ALA A 376 22.38 6.43 27.69
N TYR A 377 22.13 7.73 27.91
CA TYR A 377 22.88 8.53 28.88
C TYR A 377 22.78 7.97 30.31
N GLN A 378 21.58 7.51 30.71
CA GLN A 378 21.36 6.90 32.04
C GLN A 378 22.02 5.52 32.20
N ARG A 379 22.14 4.74 31.12
CA ARG A 379 22.68 3.36 31.16
C ARG A 379 24.22 3.29 31.07
N GLY A 380 24.91 4.39 30.72
CA GLY A 380 26.34 4.38 30.38
C GLY A 380 26.63 3.40 29.24
#